data_AF-A0A0G0JRX3-F1
#
_entry.id   AF-A0A0G0JRX3-F1
#
_cell.length_a   1.000
_cell.length_b   1.000
_cell.length_c   1.000
_cell.angle_alpha   90.00
_cell.angle_beta   90.00
_cell.angle_gamma   90.00
#
_symmetry.space_group_name_H-M   'P 1'
#
loop_
_entity.id
_entity.type
_entity.pdbx_description
1 polymer ?
#
loop_
_entity_poly.entity_id
_entity_poly.type
_entity_poly.pdbx_seq_one_letter_code
_entity_poly.pdbx_strand_id
1 'polypeptide(L)'
;MAMVLFYKFFDFSLFIGSSILTFAVTGMFAFFKINGMPFHFFVLNFFETSKKSKIRVWLNQNDQYIPDETVKTSKEFLPAPKKQFNSSRLSELALIVDTRGAYRGEDERVASDLEEVKDEVKTIVLEV
;
A
#
# COMPACT_ATOMS: atom_id res chain seq x y z
N MET A 1 -47.31 48.16 -16.73
CA MET A 1 -47.60 47.50 -15.44
C MET A 1 -47.04 46.09 -15.37
N ALA A 2 -47.34 45.20 -16.34
CA ALA A 2 -46.82 43.82 -16.37
C ALA A 2 -45.27 43.72 -16.32
N MET A 3 -44.55 44.56 -17.07
CA MET A 3 -43.07 44.57 -17.09
C MET A 3 -42.44 44.79 -15.69
N VAL A 4 -43.08 45.64 -14.87
CA VAL A 4 -42.60 45.99 -13.52
C VAL A 4 -42.85 44.84 -12.54
N LEU A 5 -43.96 44.10 -12.70
CA LEU A 5 -44.18 42.87 -11.93
C LEU A 5 -43.15 41.80 -12.29
N PHE A 6 -42.86 41.59 -13.58
CA PHE A 6 -41.87 40.60 -14.01
C PHE A 6 -40.47 40.92 -13.49
N TYR A 7 -40.02 42.17 -13.54
CA TYR A 7 -38.72 42.56 -12.99
C TYR A 7 -38.63 42.25 -11.48
N LYS A 8 -39.67 42.62 -10.72
CA LYS A 8 -39.72 42.43 -9.27
C LYS A 8 -39.87 40.96 -8.85
N PHE A 9 -40.59 40.15 -9.60
CA PHE A 9 -40.70 38.71 -9.36
C PHE A 9 -39.50 37.92 -9.86
N PHE A 10 -38.88 38.30 -10.97
CA PHE A 10 -37.72 37.60 -11.52
C PHE A 10 -36.52 37.76 -10.60
N ASP A 11 -36.24 38.97 -10.10
CA ASP A 11 -35.19 39.20 -9.11
C ASP A 11 -35.48 38.49 -7.77
N PHE A 12 -36.74 38.50 -7.31
CA PHE A 12 -37.12 37.80 -6.07
C PHE A 12 -37.05 36.28 -6.20
N SER A 13 -37.53 35.72 -7.32
CA SER A 13 -37.52 34.28 -7.56
C SER A 13 -36.10 33.76 -7.81
N LEU A 14 -35.25 34.55 -8.48
CA LEU A 14 -33.81 34.26 -8.57
C LEU A 14 -33.13 34.32 -7.20
N PHE A 15 -33.48 35.28 -6.36
CA PHE A 15 -32.96 35.38 -5.01
C PHE A 15 -33.37 34.18 -4.15
N ILE A 16 -34.64 33.77 -4.19
CA ILE A 16 -35.11 32.56 -3.50
C ILE A 16 -34.39 31.32 -4.03
N GLY A 17 -34.30 31.16 -5.36
CA GLY A 17 -33.65 29.98 -5.95
C GLY A 17 -32.16 29.90 -5.61
N SER A 18 -31.44 31.01 -5.78
CA SER A 18 -30.00 31.08 -5.48
C SER A 18 -29.71 30.96 -3.98
N SER A 19 -30.55 31.53 -3.10
CA SER A 19 -30.39 31.39 -1.66
C SER A 19 -30.58 29.95 -1.20
N ILE A 20 -31.62 29.25 -1.68
CA ILE A 20 -31.85 27.83 -1.36
C ILE A 20 -30.66 26.98 -1.83
N LEU A 21 -30.18 27.20 -3.05
CA LEU A 21 -29.03 26.49 -3.58
C LEU A 21 -27.77 26.74 -2.75
N THR A 22 -27.52 28.00 -2.38
CA THR A 22 -26.36 28.39 -1.57
C THR A 22 -26.43 27.81 -0.17
N PHE A 23 -27.61 27.81 0.46
CA PHE A 23 -27.82 27.19 1.76
C PHE A 23 -27.66 25.67 1.71
N ALA A 24 -28.15 25.02 0.66
CA ALA A 24 -27.97 23.58 0.48
C ALA A 24 -26.49 23.20 0.35
N VAL A 25 -25.75 23.90 -0.51
CA VAL A 25 -24.31 23.65 -0.70
C VAL A 25 -23.53 23.98 0.58
N THR A 26 -23.75 25.16 1.16
CA THR A 26 -23.03 25.59 2.37
C THR A 26 -23.36 24.69 3.56
N GLY A 27 -24.63 24.30 3.71
CA GLY A 27 -25.06 23.36 4.75
C GLY A 27 -24.43 21.99 4.59
N MET A 28 -24.30 21.50 3.36
CA MET A 28 -23.57 20.26 3.07
C MET A 28 -22.08 20.39 3.41
N PHE A 29 -21.43 21.51 3.11
CA PHE A 29 -20.04 21.73 3.49
C PHE A 29 -19.80 21.86 5.00
N ALA A 30 -20.74 22.48 5.73
CA ALA A 30 -20.60 22.79 7.15
C ALA A 30 -21.01 21.62 8.07
N PHE A 31 -22.10 20.92 7.75
CA PHE A 31 -22.72 19.95 8.66
C PHE A 31 -22.65 18.50 8.18
N PHE A 32 -22.38 18.28 6.88
CA PHE A 32 -22.25 16.91 6.39
C PHE A 32 -20.90 16.34 6.86
N LYS A 33 -20.97 15.18 7.52
CA LYS A 33 -19.79 14.44 7.95
C LYS A 33 -19.79 13.09 7.24
N ILE A 34 -18.73 12.82 6.48
CA ILE A 34 -18.51 11.53 5.85
C ILE A 34 -17.54 10.77 6.74
N ASN A 35 -17.97 9.63 7.28
CA ASN A 35 -17.16 8.79 8.19
C ASN A 35 -16.57 9.58 9.38
N GLY A 36 -17.34 10.52 9.94
CA GLY A 36 -16.92 11.34 11.09
C GLY A 36 -16.03 12.55 10.77
N MET A 37 -15.56 12.68 9.52
CA MET A 37 -14.74 13.81 9.07
C MET A 37 -15.61 14.93 8.48
N PRO A 38 -15.32 16.21 8.76
CA PRO A 38 -15.99 17.33 8.10
C PRO A 38 -15.80 17.31 6.57
N PHE A 39 -16.87 17.58 5.82
CA PHE A 39 -16.87 17.48 4.35
C PHE A 39 -15.82 18.37 3.65
N HIS A 40 -15.47 19.52 4.22
CA HIS A 40 -14.44 20.40 3.64
C HIS A 40 -13.07 19.71 3.52
N PHE A 41 -12.67 18.88 4.50
CA PHE A 41 -11.44 18.09 4.42
C PHE A 41 -11.53 17.00 3.36
N PHE A 42 -12.70 16.36 3.22
CA PHE A 42 -12.93 15.37 2.16
C PHE A 42 -12.77 16.00 0.77
N VAL A 43 -13.30 17.21 0.56
CA VAL A 43 -13.18 17.94 -0.71
C VAL A 43 -11.72 18.31 -1.01
N LEU A 44 -10.98 18.82 -0.01
CA LEU A 44 -9.55 19.11 -0.14
C LEU A 44 -8.77 17.86 -0.57
N ASN A 45 -8.95 16.74 0.13
CA ASN A 45 -8.30 15.47 -0.21
C ASN A 45 -8.71 14.95 -1.60
N PHE A 46 -9.98 15.15 -2.00
CA PHE A 46 -10.47 14.75 -3.32
C PHE A 46 -9.82 15.56 -4.44
N PHE A 47 -9.68 16.87 -4.27
CA PHE A 47 -8.97 17.73 -5.22
C PHE A 47 -7.48 17.41 -5.28
N GLU A 48 -6.83 17.22 -4.12
CA GLU A 48 -5.42 16.83 -4.06
C GLU A 48 -5.17 15.48 -4.74
N THR A 49 -6.02 14.48 -4.49
CA THR A 49 -5.91 13.15 -5.10
C THR A 49 -6.20 13.19 -6.60
N SER A 50 -7.18 14.00 -7.03
CA SER A 50 -7.51 14.17 -8.45
C SER A 50 -6.39 14.88 -9.23
N LYS A 51 -5.68 15.80 -8.58
CA LYS A 51 -4.56 16.54 -9.17
C LYS A 51 -3.25 15.74 -9.12
N LYS A 52 -3.09 14.80 -8.18
CA LYS A 52 -1.93 13.90 -8.13
C LYS A 52 -1.95 12.93 -9.31
N SER A 53 -0.90 12.99 -10.11
CA SER A 53 -0.68 12.10 -11.24
C SER A 53 -0.54 10.65 -10.77
N LYS A 54 -1.14 9.69 -11.50
CA LYS A 54 -1.07 8.23 -11.26
C LYS A 54 0.32 7.65 -11.54
N ILE A 55 1.38 8.32 -11.10
CA ILE A 55 2.72 7.74 -11.15
C ILE A 55 2.77 6.73 -10.02
N ARG A 56 2.63 5.46 -10.37
CA ARG A 56 2.90 4.36 -9.45
C ARG A 56 4.42 4.28 -9.29
N VAL A 57 4.98 5.12 -8.43
CA VAL A 57 6.38 5.05 -8.04
C VAL A 57 6.52 3.77 -7.22
N TRP A 58 7.17 2.75 -7.76
CA TRP A 58 7.61 1.60 -6.97
C TRP A 58 8.80 2.07 -6.13
N LEU A 59 8.50 2.76 -5.04
CA LEU A 59 9.50 3.24 -4.11
C LEU A 59 9.81 2.11 -3.14
N ASN A 60 10.83 1.31 -3.47
CA ASN A 60 11.40 0.31 -2.56
C ASN A 60 12.38 0.95 -1.56
N GLN A 61 12.02 2.12 -1.05
CA GLN A 61 12.69 2.79 0.05
C GLN A 61 11.66 2.99 1.14
N ASN A 62 12.08 2.67 2.36
CA ASN A 62 11.35 2.88 3.61
C ASN A 62 11.18 4.37 3.93
N ASP A 63 10.84 5.19 2.94
CA ASP A 63 10.57 6.60 3.15
C ASP A 63 9.12 6.74 3.55
N GLN A 64 8.97 6.83 4.87
CA GLN A 64 7.80 7.35 5.53
C GLN A 64 7.38 8.64 4.81
N TYR A 65 6.31 8.56 4.03
CA TYR A 65 5.53 9.73 3.71
C TYR A 65 4.90 10.20 5.02
N ILE A 66 5.60 11.10 5.72
CA ILE A 66 5.07 11.83 6.86
C ILE A 66 4.31 13.00 6.26
N PRO A 67 2.97 12.99 6.19
CA PRO A 67 2.27 14.26 6.06
C PRO A 67 2.63 15.07 7.29
N ASP A 68 3.24 16.24 7.07
CA ASP A 68 3.45 17.21 8.12
C ASP A 68 2.12 17.42 8.88
N GLU A 69 2.24 17.55 10.20
CA GLU A 69 1.15 17.75 11.18
C GLU A 69 0.49 16.48 11.74
N THR A 70 1.24 15.75 12.58
CA THR A 70 0.84 15.37 13.97
C THR A 70 1.81 14.33 14.53
N VAL A 71 3.05 14.74 14.79
CA VAL A 71 3.96 13.95 15.62
C VAL A 71 3.51 14.07 17.07
N LYS A 72 2.55 13.24 17.47
CA LYS A 72 2.37 12.85 18.88
C LYS A 72 2.28 11.34 18.96
N THR A 73 3.24 10.80 19.72
CA THR A 73 3.41 9.40 20.11
C THR A 73 4.24 8.57 19.14
N SER A 74 5.56 8.79 19.22
CA SER A 74 6.56 7.76 18.98
C SER A 74 6.20 6.51 19.80
N LYS A 75 5.73 5.46 19.14
CA LYS A 75 6.07 4.10 19.54
C LYS A 75 7.21 3.68 18.63
N GLU A 76 8.39 3.65 19.22
CA GLU A 76 9.63 3.18 18.61
C GLU A 76 9.43 1.73 18.12
N PHE A 77 9.17 1.59 16.82
CA PHE A 77 9.14 0.29 16.17
C PHE A 77 10.60 -0.15 16.06
N LEU A 78 11.04 -1.01 16.97
CA LEU A 78 12.34 -1.67 16.84
C LEU A 78 12.32 -2.49 15.54
N PRO A 79 13.23 -2.22 14.58
CA PRO A 79 13.27 -2.99 13.35
C PRO A 79 13.60 -4.45 13.69
N ALA A 80 12.82 -5.38 13.13
CA ALA A 80 13.08 -6.81 13.29
C ALA A 80 14.55 -7.12 12.92
N PRO A 81 15.25 -7.97 13.69
CA PRO A 81 16.65 -8.25 13.44
C PRO A 81 16.81 -8.82 12.02
N LYS A 82 17.60 -8.12 11.20
CA LYS A 82 17.91 -8.58 9.83
C LYS A 82 18.63 -9.93 9.96
N LYS A 83 18.05 -10.98 9.36
CA LYS A 83 18.65 -12.30 9.30
C LYS A 83 19.99 -12.17 8.54
N GLN A 84 21.10 -12.27 9.27
CA GLN A 84 22.43 -12.21 8.67
C GLN A 84 22.71 -13.54 7.97
N PHE A 85 22.92 -13.48 6.65
CA PHE A 85 23.34 -14.65 5.88
C PHE A 85 24.87 -14.72 5.89
N ASN A 86 25.42 -15.93 6.08
CA ASN A 86 26.85 -16.17 5.94
C ASN A 86 27.26 -16.05 4.46
N SER A 87 28.46 -15.53 4.21
CA SER A 87 29.05 -15.43 2.86
C SER A 87 29.07 -16.78 2.13
N SER A 88 29.25 -17.90 2.85
CA SER A 88 29.21 -19.24 2.26
C SER A 88 27.85 -19.55 1.60
N ARG A 89 26.76 -19.34 2.35
CA ARG A 89 25.39 -19.54 1.88
C ARG A 89 25.04 -18.67 0.68
N LEU A 90 25.55 -17.44 0.63
CA LEU A 90 25.35 -16.55 -0.52
C LEU A 90 26.10 -17.03 -1.76
N SER A 91 27.32 -17.55 -1.58
CA SER A 91 28.12 -18.12 -2.67
C SER A 91 27.49 -19.39 -3.25
N GLU A 92 26.93 -20.24 -2.39
CA GLU A 92 26.18 -21.43 -2.82
C GLU A 92 24.97 -21.04 -3.67
N LEU A 93 24.16 -20.07 -3.19
CA LEU A 93 22.99 -19.58 -3.92
C LEU A 93 23.36 -18.96 -5.28
N ALA A 94 24.46 -18.19 -5.32
CA ALA A 94 24.97 -17.63 -6.57
C ALA A 94 25.34 -18.74 -7.55
N LEU A 95 26.03 -19.79 -7.09
CA LEU A 95 26.43 -20.91 -7.93
C LEU A 95 25.22 -21.71 -8.44
N ILE A 96 24.17 -21.90 -7.62
CA ILE A 96 22.92 -22.55 -8.05
C ILE A 96 22.26 -21.75 -9.18
N VAL A 97 22.19 -20.42 -9.03
CA VAL A 97 21.58 -19.53 -10.03
C VAL A 97 22.40 -19.50 -11.32
N ASP A 98 23.72 -19.33 -11.22
CA ASP A 98 24.62 -19.26 -12.38
C ASP A 98 24.64 -20.58 -13.17
N THR A 99 24.51 -21.70 -12.47
CA THR A 99 24.48 -23.03 -13.09
C THR A 99 23.07 -23.49 -13.49
N ARG A 100 22.05 -22.62 -13.38
CA ARG A 100 20.64 -22.93 -13.67
C ARG A 100 20.13 -24.20 -12.96
N GLY A 101 20.59 -24.44 -11.74
CA GLY A 101 20.22 -25.61 -10.95
C GLY A 101 20.97 -26.90 -11.29
N ALA A 102 22.04 -26.84 -12.09
CA ALA A 102 22.95 -27.99 -12.23
C ALA A 102 23.76 -28.23 -10.94
N TYR A 103 24.11 -27.15 -10.22
CA TYR A 103 24.59 -27.24 -8.84
C TYR A 103 23.41 -27.25 -7.87
N ARG A 104 23.40 -28.18 -6.91
CA ARG A 104 22.31 -28.39 -5.93
C ARG A 104 22.71 -28.12 -4.48
N GLY A 105 23.92 -27.60 -4.27
CA GLY A 105 24.47 -27.42 -2.93
C GLY A 105 25.07 -28.70 -2.36
N GLU A 106 25.86 -28.51 -1.30
CA GLU A 106 26.61 -29.57 -0.63
C GLU A 106 25.67 -30.39 0.28
N ASP A 107 24.71 -29.74 0.93
CA ASP A 107 23.71 -30.36 1.81
C ASP A 107 22.83 -31.39 1.08
N GLU A 108 22.40 -31.10 -0.16
CA GLU A 108 21.58 -32.03 -0.96
C GLU A 108 22.39 -33.22 -1.49
N ARG A 109 23.68 -33.02 -1.82
CA ARG A 109 24.58 -34.10 -2.24
C ARG A 109 24.87 -35.08 -1.11
N VAL A 110 25.16 -34.57 0.09
CA VAL A 110 25.39 -35.43 1.25
C VAL A 110 24.12 -36.22 1.59
N ALA A 111 22.93 -35.62 1.43
CA ALA A 111 21.67 -36.34 1.64
C ALA A 111 21.45 -37.47 0.61
N SER A 112 21.74 -37.24 -0.67
CA SER A 112 21.63 -38.29 -1.70
C SER A 112 22.63 -39.42 -1.50
N ASP A 113 23.88 -39.08 -1.17
CA ASP A 113 24.95 -40.06 -0.98
C ASP A 113 24.67 -40.94 0.26
N LEU A 114 24.06 -40.37 1.30
CA LEU A 114 23.64 -41.11 2.49
C LEU A 114 22.40 -41.98 2.26
N GLU A 115 21.53 -41.63 1.32
CA GLU A 115 20.41 -42.48 0.91
C GLU A 115 20.90 -43.66 0.05
N GLU A 116 21.84 -43.43 -0.87
CA GLU A 116 22.45 -44.49 -1.69
C GLU A 116 23.18 -45.53 -0.84
N VAL A 117 23.99 -45.08 0.14
CA VAL A 117 24.69 -45.98 1.06
C VAL A 117 23.72 -46.77 1.95
N LYS A 118 22.58 -46.18 2.35
CA LYS A 118 21.56 -46.89 3.14
C LYS A 118 20.86 -47.97 2.33
N ASP A 119 20.60 -47.74 1.04
CA ASP A 119 20.00 -48.73 0.16
C ASP A 119 20.96 -49.87 -0.18
N GLU A 120 22.26 -49.57 -0.31
CA GLU A 120 23.30 -50.59 -0.49
C GLU A 120 23.44 -51.47 0.76
N VAL A 121 23.50 -50.87 1.95
CA VAL A 121 23.56 -51.61 3.22
C VAL A 121 22.31 -52.45 3.45
N LYS A 122 21.13 -51.95 3.07
CA LYS A 122 19.86 -52.70 3.18
C LYS A 122 19.81 -53.89 2.24
N THR A 123 20.37 -53.77 1.04
CA THR A 123 20.50 -54.89 0.09
C THR A 123 21.38 -55.99 0.67
N ILE A 124 22.52 -55.62 1.27
CA ILE A 124 23.47 -56.57 1.87
C ILE A 124 22.87 -57.26 3.11
N VAL A 125 22.08 -56.56 3.92
CA VAL A 125 21.45 -57.12 5.14
C VAL A 125 20.26 -58.04 4.83
N LEU A 126 19.63 -57.92 3.65
CA LEU A 126 18.52 -58.79 3.22
C LEU A 126 18.97 -60.04 2.45
N GLU A 127 20.26 -60.15 2.13
CA GLU A 127 20.88 -61.29 1.44
C GLU A 127 21.60 -62.27 2.41
N VAL A 128 21.48 -62.05 3.74
CA VAL A 128 21.95 -62.94 4.83
C VAL A 128 20.76 -63.54 5.57
#